data_AF-A0A293LUU2-F1
#
_entry.id   AF-A0A293LUU2-F1
#
_cell.length_a   1.000
_cell.length_b   1.000
_cell.length_c   1.000
_cell.angle_alpha   90.00
_cell.angle_beta   90.00
_cell.angle_gamma   90.00
#
_symmetry.space_group_name_H-M   'P 1'
#
loop_
_entity.id
_entity.type
_entity.pdbx_description
1 polymer ?
#
loop_
_entity_poly.entity_id
_entity_poly.type
_entity_poly.pdbx_seq_one_letter_code
_entity_poly.pdbx_strand_id
1 'polypeptide(L)'
;MEGCRAGISNGCQILLLQHHQPSELLHGAPAQLIQLGPYTYRTKWVRVNDTFNGNGTVTFRQKIYYVFDEEESEGAEDDVITTINVPLVAFADQLKGKSVVARGLARIPIKKYRVQLLVRQTVGELTFQGYPDVLVTLGEIAETKDLTFRSGIRSAMDILN
;
A
#
# COMPACT_ATOMS: atom_id res chain seq x y z
N MET A 1 -0.12 32.89 20.23
CA MET A 1 0.11 32.00 19.07
C MET A 1 -1.18 31.22 18.86
N GLU A 2 -2.08 31.81 18.07
CA GLU A 2 -3.40 31.25 17.83
C GLU A 2 -3.26 30.02 16.94
N GLY A 3 -3.78 28.88 17.41
CA GLY A 3 -3.80 27.64 16.66
C GLY A 3 -4.65 27.80 15.40
N CYS A 4 -4.02 27.71 14.23
CA CYS A 4 -4.71 27.64 12.95
C CYS A 4 -5.76 26.52 13.01
N ARG A 5 -7.04 26.92 12.90
CA ARG A 5 -8.20 26.02 12.90
C ARG A 5 -8.02 24.99 11.78
N ALA A 6 -8.07 23.72 12.14
CA ALA A 6 -8.16 22.62 11.20
C ALA A 6 -9.36 22.86 10.28
N GLY A 7 -9.11 23.02 8.98
CA GLY A 7 -10.18 23.02 7.99
C GLY A 7 -10.84 21.65 8.02
N ILE A 8 -12.08 21.59 8.49
CA ILE A 8 -12.92 20.40 8.39
C ILE A 8 -13.32 20.31 6.92
N SER A 9 -12.76 19.37 6.18
CA SER A 9 -13.22 19.06 4.82
C SER A 9 -13.80 17.65 4.80
N ASN A 10 -15.07 17.57 4.42
CA ASN A 10 -15.81 16.48 3.77
C ASN A 10 -15.16 15.09 3.80
N GLY A 11 -15.88 14.12 4.38
CA GLY A 11 -15.43 12.74 4.48
C GLY A 11 -15.01 12.15 3.13
N CYS A 12 -13.93 11.36 3.14
CA CYS A 12 -13.50 10.54 2.02
C CYS A 12 -14.34 9.26 2.03
N GLN A 13 -15.16 9.07 1.00
CA GLN A 13 -15.95 7.85 0.83
C GLN A 13 -15.18 6.87 -0.05
N ILE A 14 -14.96 5.66 0.47
CA ILE A 14 -14.26 4.59 -0.24
C ILE A 14 -15.28 3.52 -0.62
N LEU A 15 -15.25 3.11 -1.88
CA LEU A 15 -16.02 2.00 -2.42
C LEU A 15 -15.09 0.85 -2.75
N LEU A 16 -15.35 -0.32 -2.20
CA LEU A 16 -14.53 -1.52 -2.38
C LEU A 16 -15.25 -2.51 -3.29
N LEU A 17 -14.46 -3.27 -4.06
CA LEU A 17 -14.97 -4.32 -4.95
C LEU A 17 -14.64 -5.68 -4.37
N GLN A 18 -15.68 -6.45 -4.06
CA GLN A 18 -15.58 -7.81 -3.56
C GLN A 18 -15.84 -8.83 -4.67
N HIS A 19 -15.06 -9.91 -4.71
CA HIS A 19 -15.36 -11.06 -5.56
C HIS A 19 -16.48 -11.93 -4.98
N HIS A 20 -17.55 -12.14 -5.76
CA HIS A 20 -18.69 -12.98 -5.36
C HIS A 20 -18.37 -14.48 -5.43
N GLN A 21 -17.64 -14.90 -6.47
CA GLN A 21 -17.24 -16.31 -6.68
C GLN A 21 -15.73 -16.45 -6.93
N PRO A 22 -14.90 -16.40 -5.87
CA PRO A 22 -13.45 -16.51 -5.95
C PRO A 22 -12.94 -17.74 -6.71
N SER A 23 -13.60 -18.90 -6.54
CA SER A 23 -13.16 -20.16 -7.12
C SER A 23 -13.27 -20.18 -8.64
N GLU A 24 -14.32 -19.61 -9.23
CA GLU A 24 -14.53 -19.63 -10.68
C GLU A 24 -13.52 -18.72 -11.40
N LEU A 25 -13.20 -17.58 -10.81
CA LEU A 25 -12.16 -16.67 -11.33
C LEU A 25 -10.82 -17.38 -11.50
N LEU A 26 -10.44 -18.21 -10.53
CA LEU A 26 -9.18 -18.97 -10.57
C LEU A 26 -9.16 -20.02 -11.69
N HIS A 27 -10.33 -20.43 -12.20
CA HIS A 27 -10.47 -21.35 -13.33
C HIS A 27 -10.63 -20.61 -14.68
N GLY A 28 -10.49 -19.29 -14.70
CA GLY A 28 -10.54 -18.47 -15.91
C GLY A 28 -11.94 -17.96 -16.28
N ALA A 29 -12.93 -18.10 -15.38
CA ALA A 29 -14.23 -17.46 -15.56
C ALA A 29 -14.12 -15.93 -15.41
N PRO A 30 -15.05 -15.16 -16.00
CA PRO A 30 -15.07 -13.71 -15.82
C PRO A 30 -15.26 -13.31 -14.36
N ALA A 31 -14.63 -12.20 -13.96
CA ALA A 31 -14.74 -11.67 -12.61
C ALA A 31 -16.16 -11.16 -12.33
N GLN A 32 -16.82 -11.76 -11.33
CA GLN A 32 -18.05 -11.23 -10.75
C GLN A 32 -17.72 -10.40 -9.51
N LEU A 33 -17.99 -9.11 -9.58
CA LEU A 33 -17.68 -8.13 -8.54
C LEU A 33 -18.95 -7.53 -7.95
N ILE A 34 -18.94 -7.34 -6.63
CA ILE A 34 -19.97 -6.64 -5.87
C ILE A 34 -19.33 -5.41 -5.26
N GLN A 35 -19.97 -4.25 -5.42
CA GLN A 35 -19.57 -3.01 -4.78
C GLN A 35 -20.01 -3.01 -3.31
N LEU A 36 -19.11 -2.62 -2.42
CA LEU A 36 -19.33 -2.47 -0.98
C LEU A 36 -19.01 -1.03 -0.56
N GLY A 37 -19.83 -0.49 0.35
CA GLY A 37 -19.68 0.85 0.92
C GLY A 37 -20.77 1.82 0.46
N PRO A 38 -20.70 3.09 0.90
CA PRO A 38 -19.47 3.77 1.28
C PRO A 38 -18.87 3.36 2.64
N TYR A 39 -17.55 3.32 2.70
CA TYR A 39 -16.78 3.38 3.95
C TYR A 39 -16.18 4.78 4.06
N THR A 40 -16.65 5.55 5.03
CA THR A 40 -16.38 6.98 5.15
C THR A 40 -15.26 7.24 6.16
N TYR A 41 -14.30 8.08 5.77
CA TYR A 41 -13.20 8.53 6.62
C TYR A 41 -13.17 10.05 6.72
N ARG A 42 -13.21 10.59 7.94
CA ARG A 42 -12.97 12.00 8.20
C ARG A 42 -11.50 12.33 8.07
N THR A 43 -11.20 13.40 7.35
CA THR A 43 -9.82 13.81 7.09
C THR A 43 -9.44 15.01 7.95
N LYS A 44 -8.33 14.90 8.70
CA LYS A 44 -7.77 15.99 9.49
C LYS A 44 -6.43 16.43 8.91
N TRP A 45 -6.33 17.70 8.56
CA TRP A 45 -5.16 18.31 7.93
C TRP A 45 -4.40 19.13 8.97
N VAL A 46 -3.12 18.83 9.18
CA VAL A 46 -2.26 19.51 10.14
C VAL A 46 -0.99 19.99 9.44
N ARG A 47 -0.73 21.29 9.52
CA ARG A 47 0.54 21.89 9.09
C ARG A 47 1.59 21.72 10.19
N VAL A 48 2.80 21.34 9.81
CA VAL A 48 3.94 21.17 10.71
C VAL A 48 5.21 21.73 10.04
N ASN A 49 6.18 22.16 10.86
CA ASN A 49 7.45 22.72 10.41
C ASN A 49 7.29 23.93 9.47
N ASP A 50 6.51 24.92 9.89
CA ASP A 50 6.37 26.18 9.14
C ASP A 50 7.68 26.99 9.22
N THR A 51 8.29 27.28 8.06
CA THR A 51 9.45 28.14 7.89
C THR A 51 9.07 29.34 7.03
N PHE A 52 9.13 30.53 7.60
CA PHE A 52 8.91 31.78 6.88
C PHE A 52 10.21 32.18 6.16
N ASN A 53 10.12 32.30 4.84
CA ASN A 53 11.25 32.66 3.99
C ASN A 53 11.28 34.18 3.80
N GLY A 54 12.48 34.77 3.69
CA GLY A 54 12.66 36.21 3.49
C GLY A 54 12.10 36.77 2.17
N ASN A 55 11.62 35.91 1.28
CA ASN A 55 10.92 36.26 0.05
C ASN A 55 9.38 36.31 0.21
N GLY A 56 8.86 36.28 1.44
CA GLY A 56 7.43 36.34 1.71
C GLY A 56 6.67 35.01 1.51
N THR A 57 7.38 33.90 1.34
CA THR A 57 6.77 32.55 1.24
C THR A 57 6.88 31.79 2.54
N VAL A 58 6.04 30.76 2.72
CA VAL A 58 6.08 29.85 3.88
C VAL A 58 6.25 28.42 3.38
N THR A 59 7.34 27.79 3.80
CA THR A 59 7.57 26.36 3.58
C THR A 59 6.98 25.58 4.74
N PHE A 60 6.18 24.56 4.48
CA PHE A 60 5.61 23.71 5.54
C PHE A 60 5.49 22.26 5.07
N ARG A 61 5.33 21.34 6.02
CA ARG A 61 4.94 19.96 5.75
C ARG A 61 3.49 19.78 6.18
N GLN A 62 2.75 19.01 5.40
CA GLN A 62 1.37 18.67 5.73
C GLN A 62 1.29 17.22 6.21
N LYS A 63 0.65 17.02 7.35
CA LYS A 63 0.24 15.71 7.84
C LYS A 63 -1.27 15.57 7.65
N ILE A 64 -1.69 14.50 6.99
CA ILE A 64 -3.09 14.15 6.79
C ILE A 64 -3.38 12.92 7.63
N TYR A 65 -4.43 12.98 8.44
CA TYR A 65 -4.92 11.85 9.23
C TYR A 65 -6.30 11.46 8.73
N TYR A 66 -6.55 10.16 8.63
CA TYR A 66 -7.83 9.58 8.27
C TYR A 66 -8.40 8.89 9.50
N VAL A 67 -9.65 9.19 9.85
CA VAL A 67 -10.35 8.61 10.99
C VAL A 67 -11.66 8.04 10.49
N PHE A 68 -11.89 6.76 10.70
CA PHE A 68 -13.11 6.08 10.27
C PHE A 68 -14.35 6.73 10.89
N ASP A 69 -15.41 6.86 10.10
CA ASP A 69 -16.70 7.43 10.48
C ASP A 69 -17.80 6.39 10.27
N GLU A 70 -18.07 5.61 11.32
CA GLU A 70 -19.04 4.51 11.31
C GLU A 70 -20.47 4.99 11.03
N GLU A 71 -20.83 6.20 11.49
CA GLU A 71 -22.18 6.77 11.30
C GLU A 71 -22.51 7.08 9.84
N GLU A 72 -21.48 7.40 9.04
CA GLU A 72 -21.60 7.72 7.62
C GLU A 72 -21.12 6.56 6.72
N SER A 73 -20.95 5.36 7.29
CA SER A 73 -20.51 4.17 6.58
C SER A 73 -21.61 3.10 6.53
N GLU A 74 -21.67 2.32 5.46
CA GLU A 74 -22.61 1.20 5.35
C GLU A 74 -22.19 -0.05 6.13
N GLY A 75 -20.90 -0.15 6.46
CA GLY A 75 -20.30 -1.28 7.17
C GLY A 75 -19.22 -0.82 8.12
N ALA A 76 -18.61 -1.77 8.82
CA ALA A 76 -17.58 -1.51 9.81
C ALA A 76 -16.16 -1.64 9.20
N GLU A 77 -15.17 -0.99 9.83
CA GLU A 77 -13.78 -1.02 9.35
C GLU A 77 -13.16 -2.43 9.44
N ASP A 78 -13.73 -3.30 10.28
CA ASP A 78 -13.33 -4.70 10.45
C ASP A 78 -14.03 -5.68 9.49
N ASP A 79 -14.92 -5.19 8.61
CA ASP A 79 -15.57 -6.03 7.60
C ASP A 79 -14.54 -6.69 6.68
N VAL A 80 -14.66 -8.00 6.52
CA VAL A 80 -13.70 -8.80 5.75
C VAL A 80 -14.12 -8.90 4.30
N ILE A 81 -13.28 -8.39 3.41
CA ILE A 81 -13.52 -8.35 1.97
C ILE A 81 -12.56 -9.27 1.24
N THR A 82 -13.09 -10.02 0.27
CA THR A 82 -12.27 -10.84 -0.62
C THR A 82 -11.93 -10.06 -1.89
N THR A 83 -10.66 -9.70 -2.05
CA THR A 83 -10.15 -8.92 -3.18
C THR A 83 -8.86 -9.51 -3.76
N ILE A 84 -8.36 -8.92 -4.84
CA ILE A 84 -7.10 -9.30 -5.47
C ILE A 84 -5.93 -8.86 -4.59
N ASN A 85 -4.91 -9.72 -4.47
CA ASN A 85 -3.64 -9.39 -3.85
C ASN A 85 -2.87 -8.41 -4.73
N VAL A 86 -3.08 -7.11 -4.49
CA VAL A 86 -2.44 -6.02 -5.24
C VAL A 86 -0.91 -6.10 -5.19
N PRO A 87 -0.25 -6.32 -4.03
CA PRO A 87 1.21 -6.54 -3.97
C PRO A 87 1.71 -7.66 -4.89
N LEU A 88 1.03 -8.81 -4.89
CA LEU A 88 1.39 -9.93 -5.77
C LEU A 88 1.26 -9.56 -7.24
N VAL A 89 0.18 -8.88 -7.62
CA VAL A 89 -0.04 -8.45 -9.01
C VAL A 89 1.02 -7.45 -9.44
N ALA A 90 1.34 -6.47 -8.60
CA ALA A 90 2.40 -5.50 -8.85
C ALA A 90 3.78 -6.18 -9.00
N PHE A 91 4.10 -7.12 -8.11
CA PHE A 91 5.32 -7.91 -8.19
C PHE A 91 5.38 -8.76 -9.47
N ALA A 92 4.27 -9.40 -9.85
CA ALA A 92 4.18 -10.17 -11.08
C ALA A 92 4.37 -9.29 -12.33
N ASP A 93 3.85 -8.07 -12.32
CA ASP A 93 4.00 -7.11 -13.42
C ASP A 93 5.45 -6.67 -13.60
N GLN A 94 6.15 -6.34 -12.51
CA GLN A 94 7.58 -6.01 -12.52
C GLN A 94 8.46 -7.13 -13.10
N LEU A 95 8.02 -8.39 -12.94
CA LEU A 95 8.75 -9.56 -13.44
C LEU A 95 8.52 -9.87 -14.92
N LYS A 96 7.48 -9.30 -15.57
CA LYS A 96 7.15 -9.59 -16.98
C LYS A 96 8.32 -9.31 -17.92
N GLY A 97 9.09 -8.25 -17.65
CA GLY A 97 10.26 -7.85 -18.45
C GLY A 97 11.60 -8.47 -18.03
N LYS A 98 11.62 -9.39 -17.05
CA LYS A 98 12.87 -9.97 -16.50
C LYS A 98 13.21 -11.33 -17.13
N SER A 99 14.48 -11.71 -17.03
CA SER A 99 14.98 -12.99 -17.57
C SER A 99 14.22 -14.20 -17.00
N VAL A 100 14.22 -15.31 -17.74
CA VAL A 100 13.57 -16.57 -17.31
C VAL A 100 14.10 -17.04 -15.94
N VAL A 101 15.41 -16.85 -15.71
CA VAL A 101 16.06 -17.18 -14.43
C VAL A 101 15.50 -16.31 -13.30
N ALA A 102 15.41 -15.00 -13.50
CA ALA A 102 14.86 -14.08 -12.50
C ALA A 102 13.39 -14.40 -12.16
N ARG A 103 12.57 -14.70 -13.17
CA ARG A 103 11.18 -15.17 -12.97
C ARG A 103 11.12 -16.50 -12.23
N GLY A 104 12.06 -17.41 -12.50
CA GLY A 104 12.20 -18.68 -11.78
C GLY A 104 12.49 -18.49 -10.29
N LEU A 105 13.46 -17.64 -9.97
CA LEU A 105 13.85 -17.33 -8.58
C LEU A 105 12.71 -16.64 -7.82
N ALA A 106 11.99 -15.72 -8.46
CA ALA A 106 10.86 -15.02 -7.85
C ALA A 106 9.68 -15.93 -7.50
N ARG A 107 9.52 -17.08 -8.18
CA ARG A 107 8.48 -18.07 -7.86
C ARG A 107 8.74 -18.84 -6.57
N ILE A 108 10.00 -18.92 -6.12
CA ILE A 108 10.39 -19.68 -4.93
C ILE A 108 9.68 -19.13 -3.67
N PRO A 109 9.79 -17.84 -3.31
CA PRO A 109 9.10 -17.31 -2.15
C PRO A 109 7.57 -17.39 -2.27
N ILE A 110 7.01 -17.09 -3.45
CA ILE A 110 5.56 -17.17 -3.71
C ILE A 110 5.02 -18.56 -3.34
N LYS A 111 5.69 -19.63 -3.81
CA LYS A 111 5.30 -21.01 -3.50
C LYS A 111 5.55 -21.36 -2.03
N LYS A 112 6.69 -20.94 -1.47
CA LYS A 112 7.06 -21.23 -0.08
C LYS A 112 6.05 -20.66 0.91
N TYR A 113 5.62 -19.42 0.71
CA TYR A 113 4.68 -18.71 1.58
C TYR A 113 3.22 -18.91 1.16
N ARG A 114 2.95 -19.73 0.15
CA ARG A 114 1.59 -20.03 -0.37
C ARG A 114 0.80 -18.74 -0.66
N VAL A 115 1.46 -17.75 -1.27
CA VAL A 115 0.80 -16.49 -1.61
C VAL A 115 -0.29 -16.75 -2.65
N GLN A 116 -1.49 -16.28 -2.36
CA GLN A 116 -2.67 -16.48 -3.21
C GLN A 116 -2.99 -15.22 -4.00
N LEU A 117 -3.64 -15.40 -5.15
CA LEU A 117 -4.11 -14.28 -5.98
C LEU A 117 -5.23 -13.49 -5.31
N LEU A 118 -6.06 -14.16 -4.51
CA LEU A 118 -7.15 -13.55 -3.76
C LEU A 118 -6.79 -13.57 -2.27
N VAL A 119 -7.05 -12.45 -1.60
CA VAL A 119 -6.80 -12.24 -0.17
C VAL A 119 -8.08 -11.80 0.52
N ARG A 120 -8.19 -12.13 1.80
CA ARG A 120 -9.34 -11.81 2.66
C ARG A 120 -8.85 -10.89 3.77
N GLN A 121 -8.99 -9.59 3.57
CA GLN A 121 -8.48 -8.55 4.46
C GLN A 121 -9.63 -7.68 4.95
N THR A 122 -9.44 -6.99 6.08
CA THR A 122 -10.44 -6.02 6.55
C THR A 122 -10.44 -4.76 5.70
N VAL A 123 -11.52 -3.99 5.75
CA VAL A 123 -11.61 -2.66 5.11
C VAL A 123 -10.47 -1.76 5.59
N GLY A 124 -10.19 -1.72 6.89
CA GLY A 124 -9.10 -0.94 7.47
C GLY A 124 -7.74 -1.34 6.89
N GLU A 125 -7.46 -2.65 6.84
CA GLU A 125 -6.22 -3.19 6.27
C GLU A 125 -6.04 -2.82 4.80
N LEU A 126 -7.12 -2.85 4.01
CA LEU A 126 -7.09 -2.49 2.59
C LEU A 126 -6.98 -0.98 2.33
N THR A 127 -7.24 -0.15 3.33
CA THR A 127 -7.28 1.32 3.20
C THR A 127 -6.11 1.99 3.91
N PHE A 128 -6.29 2.50 5.12
CA PHE A 128 -5.31 3.36 5.80
C PHE A 128 -4.52 2.64 6.90
N GLN A 129 -5.00 1.51 7.43
CA GLN A 129 -4.28 0.73 8.43
C GLN A 129 -3.10 -0.02 7.79
N GLY A 130 -3.30 -0.52 6.56
CA GLY A 130 -2.35 -1.38 5.88
C GLY A 130 -2.27 -2.79 6.50
N TYR A 131 -1.64 -3.71 5.79
CA TYR A 131 -1.36 -5.05 6.28
C TYR A 131 0.05 -5.51 5.89
N PRO A 132 0.70 -6.36 6.71
CA PRO A 132 2.00 -6.91 6.37
C PRO A 132 1.88 -7.91 5.22
N ASP A 133 2.64 -7.70 4.14
CA ASP A 133 2.71 -8.62 3.00
C ASP A 133 4.16 -9.10 2.77
N VAL A 134 4.32 -10.41 2.60
CA VAL A 134 5.63 -11.05 2.48
C VAL A 134 6.38 -10.60 1.22
N LEU A 135 5.68 -10.32 0.12
CA LEU A 135 6.32 -9.89 -1.12
C LEU A 135 6.83 -8.46 -1.03
N VAL A 136 6.12 -7.59 -0.33
CA VAL A 136 6.59 -6.22 -0.05
C VAL A 136 7.88 -6.27 0.78
N THR A 137 7.88 -7.04 1.88
CA THR A 137 9.08 -7.22 2.71
C THR A 137 10.25 -7.83 1.94
N LEU A 138 9.98 -8.80 1.06
CA LEU A 138 11.03 -9.38 0.22
C LEU A 138 11.57 -8.39 -0.82
N GLY A 139 10.71 -7.54 -1.38
CA GLY A 139 11.10 -6.46 -2.27
C GLY A 139 12.04 -5.46 -1.57
N GLU A 140 11.67 -5.02 -0.37
CA GLU A 140 12.49 -4.13 0.45
C GLU A 140 13.87 -4.75 0.76
N ILE A 141 13.92 -6.04 1.11
CA ILE A 141 15.21 -6.74 1.35
C ILE A 141 16.04 -6.84 0.07
N ALA A 142 15.40 -7.09 -1.08
CA ALA A 142 16.09 -7.19 -2.35
C ALA A 142 16.68 -5.84 -2.79
N GLU A 143 15.94 -4.74 -2.60
CA GLU A 143 16.39 -3.37 -2.92
C GLU A 143 17.47 -2.87 -1.95
N THR A 144 17.32 -3.12 -0.65
CA THR A 144 18.31 -2.73 0.36
C THR A 144 19.63 -3.48 0.23
N LYS A 145 19.60 -4.73 -0.25
CA LYS A 145 20.82 -5.49 -0.57
C LYS A 145 21.58 -4.90 -1.75
N ASP A 146 20.91 -4.38 -2.78
CA ASP A 146 21.63 -3.71 -3.89
C ASP A 146 22.32 -2.42 -3.40
N LEU A 147 21.66 -1.65 -2.53
CA LEU A 147 22.22 -0.42 -1.96
C LEU A 147 23.40 -0.67 -1.00
N THR A 148 23.28 -1.66 -0.10
CA THR A 148 24.36 -2.04 0.82
C THR A 148 25.51 -2.76 0.12
N PHE A 149 25.25 -3.61 -0.88
CA PHE A 149 26.29 -4.25 -1.67
C PHE A 149 27.06 -3.24 -2.53
N ARG A 150 26.38 -2.31 -3.20
CA ARG A 150 27.05 -1.24 -3.98
C ARG A 150 27.83 -0.28 -3.10
N SER A 151 27.28 0.07 -1.94
CA SER A 151 28.00 0.86 -0.93
C SER A 151 29.20 0.10 -0.39
N GLY A 152 29.06 -1.20 -0.11
CA GLY A 152 30.13 -2.07 0.38
C GLY A 152 31.25 -2.27 -0.63
N ILE A 153 30.92 -2.46 -1.91
CA ILE A 153 31.92 -2.52 -2.99
C ILE A 153 32.65 -1.20 -3.13
N ARG A 154 31.94 -0.06 -3.07
CA ARG A 154 32.58 1.26 -3.15
C ARG A 154 33.52 1.49 -1.98
N SER A 155 33.10 1.20 -0.76
CA SER A 155 33.98 1.27 0.42
C SER A 155 35.16 0.30 0.34
N ALA A 156 34.98 -0.91 -0.20
CA ALA A 156 36.08 -1.84 -0.43
C ALA A 156 37.05 -1.33 -1.51
N MET A 157 36.55 -0.69 -2.57
CA MET A 157 37.38 -0.07 -3.60
C MET A 157 38.12 1.17 -3.07
N ASP A 158 37.52 1.94 -2.17
CA ASP A 158 38.15 3.10 -1.51
C ASP A 158 39.25 2.67 -0.51
N ILE A 159 39.19 1.45 0.04
CA ILE A 159 40.23 0.88 0.93
C ILE A 159 41.40 0.30 0.12
N LEU A 160 41.15 -0.13 -1.12
CA LEU A 160 42.14 -0.79 -1.99
C LEU A 160 42.90 0.20 -2.89
N ASN A 161 42.64 1.50 -2.77
CA ASN A 161 43.35 2.59 -3.44
C ASN A 161 43.96 3.55 -2.39
#